data_AF-A0A377M893-F1
#
_entry.id   AF-A0A377M893-F1
#
_cell.length_a   1.000
_cell.length_b   1.000
_cell.length_c   1.000
_cell.angle_alpha   90.00
_cell.angle_beta   90.00
_cell.angle_gamma   90.00
#
_symmetry.space_group_name_H-M   'P 1'
#
loop_
_entity.id
_entity.type
_entity.pdbx_description
1 polymer ?
#
loop_
_entity_poly.entity_id
_entity_poly.type
_entity_poly.pdbx_seq_one_letter_code
_entity_poly.pdbx_strand_id
1 'polypeptide(L)'
;MELVTNDGIKYPQAGTLEFSDVTVDQTTGSITLRAIFPNPDHTLLPGMFVRARLEEGTNPTALLVPQQGVTRTPRGDASALVVGAGDKVEMRNITATQAIGDKWLVTDGLKDGDRVIVTGLQKVRPGAQVKAQEVKSDDKQQASAAGQSEQTKS
;
A
#
# COMPACT_ATOMS: atom_id res chain seq x y z
N MET A 1 2.33 18.17 -4.84
CA MET A 1 1.11 18.00 -4.03
C MET A 1 -0.09 18.23 -4.92
N GLU A 2 -1.06 17.31 -4.91
CA GLU A 2 -2.30 17.44 -5.67
C GLU A 2 -3.49 17.60 -4.73
N LEU A 3 -4.57 18.20 -5.23
CA LEU A 3 -5.78 18.44 -4.47
C LEU A 3 -6.94 17.74 -5.16
N VAL A 4 -7.71 16.98 -4.41
CA VAL A 4 -8.88 16.25 -4.87
C VAL A 4 -10.09 16.85 -4.19
N THR A 5 -11.04 17.35 -4.98
CA THR A 5 -12.29 17.89 -4.47
C THR A 5 -13.19 16.76 -3.95
N ASN A 6 -14.25 17.11 -3.23
CA ASN A 6 -15.18 16.11 -2.69
C ASN A 6 -15.81 15.20 -3.77
N ASP A 7 -15.94 15.70 -4.99
CA ASP A 7 -16.46 14.95 -6.14
C ASP A 7 -15.43 13.99 -6.76
N GLY A 8 -14.23 13.89 -6.18
CA GLY A 8 -13.15 13.05 -6.67
C GLY A 8 -12.38 13.66 -7.86
N ILE A 9 -12.70 14.90 -8.26
CA ILE A 9 -12.05 15.59 -9.36
C ILE A 9 -10.70 16.14 -8.88
N LYS A 10 -9.65 15.86 -9.66
CA LYS A 10 -8.30 16.40 -9.42
C LYS A 10 -8.24 17.88 -9.83
N TYR A 11 -7.76 18.72 -8.93
CA TYR A 11 -7.47 20.12 -9.20
C TYR A 11 -6.28 20.24 -10.16
N PRO A 12 -6.38 21.02 -11.24
CA PRO A 12 -5.35 21.06 -12.28
C PRO A 12 -4.02 21.65 -11.81
N GLN A 13 -4.04 22.51 -10.80
CA GLN A 13 -2.82 23.18 -10.32
C GLN A 13 -2.18 22.41 -9.17
N ALA A 14 -0.86 22.29 -9.22
CA ALA A 14 -0.08 21.75 -8.11
C ALA A 14 0.07 22.79 -6.99
N GLY A 15 0.01 22.32 -5.75
CA GLY A 15 0.25 23.14 -4.57
C GLY A 15 1.63 22.96 -4.00
N THR A 16 2.09 23.96 -3.26
CA THR A 16 3.31 23.89 -2.45
C THR A 16 2.93 23.80 -0.99
N LEU A 17 3.55 22.86 -0.27
CA LEU A 17 3.39 22.73 1.17
C LEU A 17 4.19 23.85 1.85
N GLU A 18 3.52 24.64 2.67
CA GLU A 18 4.13 25.70 3.46
C GLU A 18 4.24 25.23 4.91
N PHE A 19 5.47 24.99 5.38
CA PHE A 19 5.74 24.64 6.76
C PHE A 19 5.71 25.88 7.66
N SER A 20 4.52 26.43 7.84
CA SER A 20 4.27 27.56 8.74
C SER A 20 3.57 27.02 9.97
N ASP A 21 4.28 26.95 11.09
CA ASP A 21 3.79 26.57 12.41
C ASP A 21 3.17 25.17 12.52
N VAL A 22 4.01 24.19 12.87
CA VAL A 22 3.58 22.86 13.35
C VAL A 22 2.89 23.04 14.70
N THR A 23 1.64 23.50 14.69
CA THR A 23 0.80 23.51 15.89
C THR A 23 0.25 22.09 16.05
N VAL A 24 0.76 21.39 17.05
CA VAL A 24 0.30 20.05 17.43
C VAL A 24 -0.93 20.21 18.31
N ASP A 25 -2.06 19.66 17.88
CA ASP A 25 -3.19 19.48 18.77
C ASP A 25 -2.87 18.33 19.73
N GLN A 26 -2.56 18.66 20.99
CA GLN A 26 -2.18 17.68 22.01
C GLN A 26 -3.31 16.69 22.36
N THR A 27 -4.56 17.01 22.03
CA THR A 27 -5.71 16.15 22.32
C THR A 27 -5.85 15.03 21.29
N THR A 28 -5.56 15.34 20.02
CA THR A 28 -5.74 14.40 18.90
C THR A 28 -4.43 13.88 18.31
N GLY A 29 -3.29 14.46 18.71
CA GLY A 29 -1.98 14.16 18.11
C GLY A 29 -1.86 14.58 16.64
N SER A 30 -2.80 15.38 16.15
CA SER A 30 -2.84 15.82 14.76
C SER A 30 -1.99 17.06 14.54
N ILE A 31 -1.34 17.13 13.39
CA ILE A 31 -0.56 18.29 12.95
C ILE A 31 -1.36 19.04 11.90
N THR A 32 -1.53 20.35 12.10
CA THR A 32 -2.12 21.21 11.08
C THR A 32 -1.01 21.67 10.13
N LEU A 33 -1.16 21.37 8.84
CA LEU A 33 -0.26 21.81 7.78
C LEU A 33 -0.96 22.83 6.89
N ARG A 34 -0.22 23.85 6.42
CA ARG A 34 -0.71 24.83 5.45
C ARG A 34 -0.13 24.53 4.07
N ALA A 35 -0.95 24.61 3.03
CA ALA A 35 -0.50 24.48 1.65
C ALA A 35 -1.06 25.63 0.81
N ILE A 36 -0.26 26.11 -0.13
CA ILE A 36 -0.61 27.20 -1.03
C ILE A 36 -0.87 26.61 -2.42
N PHE A 37 -2.06 26.86 -2.95
CA PHE A 37 -2.46 26.48 -4.30
C PHE A 37 -2.82 27.74 -5.10
N PRO A 38 -2.31 27.90 -6.32
CA PRO A 38 -2.74 29.00 -7.19
C PRO A 38 -4.18 28.75 -7.64
N ASN A 39 -5.04 29.78 -7.52
CA ASN A 39 -6.47 29.71 -7.84
C ASN A 39 -6.87 30.76 -8.89
N PRO A 40 -6.38 30.66 -10.14
CA PRO A 40 -6.66 31.66 -11.18
C PRO A 40 -8.14 31.68 -11.60
N ASP A 41 -8.80 30.52 -11.58
CA ASP A 41 -10.19 30.35 -12.04
C ASP A 41 -11.23 30.54 -10.91
N HIS A 42 -10.78 30.89 -9.69
CA HIS A 42 -11.63 31.05 -8.50
C HIS A 42 -12.52 29.85 -8.14
N THR A 43 -12.14 28.65 -8.59
CA THR A 43 -12.89 27.41 -8.36
C THR A 43 -12.79 26.91 -6.93
N LEU A 44 -11.71 27.26 -6.21
CA LEU A 44 -11.58 26.96 -4.79
C LEU A 44 -12.21 28.10 -3.97
N LEU A 45 -13.32 27.80 -3.30
CA LEU A 45 -14.02 28.74 -2.43
C LEU A 45 -13.61 28.55 -0.96
N PRO A 46 -13.58 29.64 -0.15
CA PRO A 46 -13.35 29.55 1.28
C PRO A 46 -14.38 28.64 1.96
N GLY A 47 -13.92 27.78 2.88
CA GLY A 47 -14.77 26.83 3.61
C GLY A 47 -15.04 25.50 2.91
N MET A 48 -14.51 25.29 1.69
CA MET A 48 -14.60 24.00 1.01
C MET A 48 -13.75 22.94 1.69
N PHE A 49 -14.32 21.74 1.85
CA PHE A 49 -13.58 20.54 2.24
C PHE A 49 -12.96 19.88 1.03
N VAL A 50 -11.65 19.67 1.08
CA VAL A 50 -10.86 19.08 0.00
C VAL A 50 -9.85 18.09 0.58
N ARG A 51 -9.44 17.11 -0.20
CA ARG A 51 -8.40 16.14 0.19
C ARG A 51 -7.12 16.49 -0.54
N ALA A 52 -6.10 16.89 0.20
CA ALA A 52 -4.77 17.03 -0.37
C ALA A 52 -4.07 15.67 -0.38
N ARG A 53 -3.46 15.31 -1.50
CA ARG A 53 -2.56 14.17 -1.60
C ARG A 53 -1.14 14.69 -1.78
N LEU A 54 -0.29 14.30 -0.85
CA LEU A 54 1.14 14.58 -0.90
C LEU A 54 1.84 13.29 -1.31
N GLU A 55 2.59 13.34 -2.41
CA GLU A 55 3.49 12.25 -2.79
C GLU A 55 4.76 12.39 -1.95
N GLU A 56 4.88 11.57 -0.91
CA GLU A 56 6.00 11.61 0.02
C GLU A 56 7.12 10.68 -0.48
N GLY A 57 7.84 11.14 -1.50
CA GLY A 57 9.00 10.43 -2.06
C GLY A 57 8.68 9.08 -2.69
N THR A 58 9.55 8.65 -3.61
CA THR A 58 9.55 7.26 -4.09
C THR A 58 10.59 6.50 -3.30
N ASN A 59 10.19 5.43 -2.60
CA ASN A 59 11.15 4.52 -1.99
C ASN A 59 11.54 3.44 -3.01
N PRO A 60 12.71 3.55 -3.68
CA PRO A 60 13.08 2.61 -4.75
C PRO A 60 13.41 1.21 -4.22
N THR A 61 13.62 1.08 -2.92
CA THR A 61 13.96 -0.19 -2.26
C THR A 61 12.75 -0.91 -1.65
N ALA A 62 11.56 -0.35 -1.76
CA ALA A 62 10.37 -0.97 -1.17
C ALA A 62 9.86 -2.12 -2.03
N LEU A 63 9.64 -3.28 -1.41
CA LEU A 63 9.16 -4.48 -2.06
C LEU A 63 7.68 -4.68 -1.79
N LEU A 64 6.90 -4.96 -2.83
CA LEU A 64 5.49 -5.31 -2.70
C LEU A 64 5.34 -6.83 -2.60
N VAL A 65 4.86 -7.30 -1.46
CA VAL A 65 4.65 -8.72 -1.19
C VAL A 65 3.16 -9.00 -1.03
N PRO A 66 2.57 -9.99 -1.72
CA PRO A 66 1.17 -10.35 -1.53
C PRO A 66 0.84 -10.64 -0.07
N GLN A 67 -0.30 -10.14 0.42
CA GLN A 67 -0.69 -10.30 1.83
C GLN A 67 -0.79 -11.77 2.27
N GLN A 68 -1.10 -12.66 1.34
CA GLN A 68 -1.21 -14.11 1.57
C GLN A 68 0.11 -14.76 2.01
N GLY A 69 1.27 -14.19 1.66
CA GLY A 69 2.60 -14.70 2.02
C GLY A 69 3.15 -14.14 3.33
N VAL A 70 2.44 -13.21 3.97
CA VAL A 70 2.87 -12.55 5.21
C VAL A 70 2.06 -13.08 6.38
N THR A 71 2.74 -13.68 7.35
CA THR A 71 2.17 -14.06 8.64
C THR A 71 2.47 -12.99 9.68
N ARG A 72 1.49 -12.61 10.49
CA ARG A 72 1.68 -11.71 11.63
C ARG A 72 1.50 -12.48 12.93
N THR A 73 2.40 -12.22 13.88
CA THR A 73 2.23 -12.72 15.25
C THR A 73 1.18 -11.85 15.97
N PRO A 74 0.57 -12.35 17.07
CA PRO A 74 -0.32 -11.54 17.91
C PRO A 74 0.34 -10.30 18.51
N ARG A 75 1.67 -10.24 18.53
CA ARG A 75 2.45 -9.09 18.99
C ARG A 75 2.64 -8.01 17.91
N GLY A 76 2.22 -8.28 16.67
CA GLY A 76 2.34 -7.36 15.55
C GLY A 76 3.58 -7.58 14.68
N ASP A 77 4.48 -8.49 15.06
CA ASP A 77 5.66 -8.82 14.26
C ASP A 77 5.24 -9.50 12.96
N ALA A 78 5.71 -9.00 11.82
CA ALA A 78 5.50 -9.63 10.52
C ALA A 78 6.66 -10.58 10.19
N SER A 79 6.32 -11.75 9.65
CA SER A 79 7.26 -12.72 9.13
C SER A 79 6.76 -13.28 7.80
N ALA A 80 7.69 -13.63 6.93
CA ALA A 80 7.41 -14.29 5.67
C ALA A 80 8.27 -15.56 5.56
N LEU A 81 7.74 -16.58 4.89
CA LEU A 81 8.51 -17.74 4.49
C LEU A 81 9.10 -17.49 3.11
N VAL A 82 10.41 -17.60 2.99
CA VAL A 82 11.15 -17.44 1.73
C VAL A 82 11.83 -18.74 1.33
N VAL A 83 11.98 -18.96 0.03
CA VAL A 83 12.73 -20.10 -0.51
C VAL A 83 14.16 -19.66 -0.79
N GLY A 84 15.07 -20.07 0.09
CA GLY A 84 16.50 -19.80 -0.01
C GLY A 84 17.23 -20.67 -1.05
N ALA A 85 18.56 -20.63 -1.01
CA ALA A 85 19.40 -21.41 -1.91
C ALA A 85 19.25 -22.92 -1.65
N GLY A 86 19.09 -23.71 -2.70
CA GLY A 86 18.85 -25.16 -2.60
C GLY A 86 17.41 -25.53 -2.25
N ASP A 87 16.44 -24.65 -2.56
CA ASP A 87 15.00 -24.89 -2.43
C ASP A 87 14.54 -25.21 -1.00
N LYS A 88 15.24 -24.65 -0.01
CA LYS A 88 14.91 -24.75 1.41
C LYS A 88 14.10 -23.55 1.86
N VAL A 89 13.13 -23.81 2.72
CA VAL A 89 12.31 -22.75 3.32
C VAL A 89 12.99 -22.13 4.52
N GLU A 90 13.06 -20.81 4.54
CA GLU A 90 13.56 -20.03 5.65
C GLU A 90 12.47 -19.09 6.14
N MET A 91 12.30 -19.00 7.45
CA MET A 91 11.42 -17.99 8.03
C MET A 91 12.23 -16.73 8.28
N ARG A 92 11.75 -15.61 7.74
CA ARG A 92 12.41 -14.32 7.89
C ARG A 92 11.44 -13.30 8.47
N ASN A 93 11.90 -12.59 9.49
CA ASN A 93 11.19 -11.44 10.02
C ASN A 93 11.28 -10.29 9.01
N ILE A 94 10.16 -9.61 8.79
CA ILE A 94 10.05 -8.53 7.82
C ILE A 94 9.37 -7.32 8.46
N THR A 95 9.69 -6.14 7.94
CA THR A 95 9.03 -4.90 8.34
C THR A 95 8.01 -4.53 7.26
N ALA A 96 6.74 -4.83 7.53
CA ALA A 96 5.61 -4.50 6.66
C ALA A 96 4.90 -3.24 7.18
N THR A 97 5.21 -2.09 6.59
CA THR A 97 4.77 -0.77 7.08
C THR A 97 3.34 -0.43 6.68
N GLN A 98 2.96 -0.69 5.42
CA GLN A 98 1.67 -0.29 4.88
C GLN A 98 1.08 -1.35 3.94
N ALA A 99 -0.24 -1.52 3.97
CA ALA A 99 -0.95 -2.30 2.96
C ALA A 99 -1.36 -1.39 1.79
N ILE A 100 -0.99 -1.78 0.57
CA ILE A 100 -1.35 -1.10 -0.68
C ILE A 100 -2.17 -2.10 -1.49
N GLY A 101 -3.49 -1.92 -1.50
CA GLY A 101 -4.41 -2.87 -2.12
C GLY A 101 -4.34 -4.25 -1.44
N ASP A 102 -3.96 -5.27 -2.21
CA ASP A 102 -3.80 -6.67 -1.81
C ASP A 102 -2.35 -7.06 -1.46
N LYS A 103 -1.43 -6.08 -1.41
CA LYS A 103 -0.01 -6.26 -1.15
C LYS A 103 0.44 -5.48 0.09
N TRP A 104 1.45 -5.99 0.78
CA TRP A 104 2.18 -5.28 1.82
C TRP A 104 3.41 -4.61 1.21
N LEU A 105 3.60 -3.35 1.59
CA LEU A 105 4.85 -2.62 1.42
C LEU A 105 5.83 -3.10 2.48
N VAL A 106 6.85 -3.83 2.05
CA VAL A 106 7.94 -4.33 2.88
C VAL A 106 9.14 -3.42 2.69
N THR A 107 9.60 -2.81 3.79
CA THR A 107 10.74 -1.88 3.78
C THR A 107 12.03 -2.53 4.25
N ASP A 108 11.95 -3.64 4.99
CA ASP A 108 13.11 -4.36 5.50
C ASP A 108 12.83 -5.87 5.65
N GLY A 109 13.89 -6.66 5.63
CA GLY A 109 13.86 -8.11 5.77
C GLY A 109 13.77 -8.86 4.44
N LEU A 110 13.43 -8.23 3.32
CA LEU A 110 13.42 -8.90 2.01
C LEU A 110 14.31 -8.16 1.01
N LYS A 111 14.86 -8.92 0.07
CA LYS A 111 15.68 -8.40 -1.03
C LYS A 111 14.99 -8.68 -2.36
N ASP A 112 15.35 -7.87 -3.35
CA ASP A 112 14.91 -8.14 -4.72
C ASP A 112 15.41 -9.52 -5.18
N GLY A 113 14.54 -10.27 -5.85
CA GLY A 113 14.77 -11.66 -6.24
C GLY A 113 14.46 -12.72 -5.17
N ASP A 114 14.08 -12.35 -3.94
CA ASP A 114 13.64 -13.33 -2.94
C ASP A 114 12.28 -13.96 -3.33
N ARG A 115 12.20 -15.29 -3.26
CA ARG A 115 10.98 -16.04 -3.56
C ARG A 115 10.14 -16.24 -2.30
N VAL A 116 9.08 -15.44 -2.13
CA VAL A 116 8.16 -15.54 -1.00
C VAL A 116 7.10 -16.63 -1.25
N ILE A 117 6.81 -17.44 -0.24
CA ILE A 117 5.78 -18.49 -0.31
C ILE A 117 4.40 -17.87 -0.02
N VAL A 118 3.54 -17.84 -1.02
CA VAL A 118 2.18 -17.28 -0.91
C VAL A 118 1.09 -18.33 -0.69
N THR A 119 1.36 -19.60 -0.99
CA THR A 119 0.39 -20.70 -0.88
C THR A 119 1.04 -21.88 -0.19
N GLY A 120 0.26 -22.56 0.65
CA GLY A 120 0.71 -23.78 1.33
C GLY A 120 1.42 -23.55 2.66
N LEU A 121 1.44 -22.33 3.21
CA LEU A 121 2.05 -21.98 4.51
C LEU A 121 1.71 -22.97 5.65
N GLN A 122 0.51 -23.56 5.64
CA GLN A 122 0.09 -24.56 6.63
C GLN A 122 0.78 -25.92 6.50
N LYS A 123 1.27 -26.26 5.30
CA LYS A 123 1.93 -27.53 4.98
C LYS A 123 3.45 -27.44 4.99
N VAL A 124 4.00 -26.23 5.03
CA VAL A 124 5.45 -26.00 4.99
C VAL A 124 5.98 -25.60 6.35
N ARG A 125 7.12 -26.19 6.73
CA ARG A 125 7.86 -25.82 7.94
C ARG A 125 9.20 -25.18 7.55
N PRO A 126 9.76 -24.28 8.37
CA PRO A 126 11.13 -23.81 8.18
C PRO A 126 12.09 -25.00 8.10
N GLY A 127 13.00 -24.98 7.13
CA GLY A 127 13.95 -26.05 6.83
C GLY A 127 13.44 -27.15 5.88
N ALA A 128 12.16 -27.16 5.51
CA ALA A 128 11.64 -28.11 4.54
C ALA A 128 12.12 -27.79 3.12
N GLN A 129 12.34 -28.82 2.30
CA GLN A 129 12.62 -28.66 0.88
C GLN A 129 11.30 -28.53 0.11
N VAL A 130 11.17 -27.51 -0.72
CA VAL A 130 9.95 -27.23 -1.48
C VAL A 130 10.24 -27.13 -2.97
N LYS A 131 9.33 -27.63 -3.80
CA LYS A 131 9.33 -27.25 -5.22
C LYS A 131 8.58 -25.94 -5.37
N ALA A 132 9.33 -24.84 -5.54
CA ALA A 132 8.74 -23.55 -5.83
C ALA A 132 8.11 -23.55 -7.23
N GLN A 133 6.85 -23.14 -7.31
CA GLN A 133 6.19 -22.77 -8.56
C GLN A 133 5.86 -21.29 -8.49
N GLU A 134 6.20 -20.54 -9.54
CA GLU A 134 5.83 -19.13 -9.63
C GLU A 134 4.31 -19.02 -9.77
N VAL A 135 3.67 -18.50 -8.72
CA VAL A 135 2.27 -18.10 -8.78
C VAL A 135 2.25 -16.74 -9.45
N LYS A 136 1.87 -16.70 -10.74
CA LYS A 136 1.46 -15.44 -11.36
C LYS A 136 0.23 -14.96 -10.60
N SER A 137 0.42 -13.90 -9.81
CA SER A 137 -0.69 -13.16 -9.22
C SER A 137 -1.36 -12.42 -10.38
N ASP A 138 -2.20 -13.12 -11.14
CA ASP A 138 -3.03 -12.51 -12.17
C ASP A 138 -3.89 -11.43 -11.51
N ASP A 139 -3.96 -10.26 -12.16
CA ASP A 139 -4.89 -9.14 -11.98
C ASP A 139 -6.37 -9.57 -12.07
N LYS A 140 -6.78 -10.63 -11.35
CA LYS A 140 -8.13 -11.18 -11.38
C LYS A 140 -9.09 -10.44 -10.45
N GLN A 141 -8.76 -9.21 -10.08
CA GLN A 141 -9.65 -8.30 -9.36
C GLN A 141 -10.17 -7.16 -10.24
N GLN A 142 -9.87 -7.17 -11.55
CA GLN A 142 -10.49 -6.28 -12.54
C GLN A 142 -11.62 -6.95 -13.34
N ALA A 143 -11.84 -8.26 -13.21
CA ALA A 143 -12.87 -8.98 -13.97
C ALA A 143 -14.19 -9.24 -13.21
N SER A 144 -14.27 -8.99 -11.90
CA SER A 144 -15.51 -9.17 -11.12
C SER A 144 -16.42 -7.93 -11.08
N ALA A 145 -15.98 -6.79 -11.60
CA ALA A 145 -16.80 -5.57 -11.70
C ALA A 145 -17.56 -5.43 -13.04
N ALA A 146 -17.31 -6.29 -14.03
CA ALA A 146 -17.95 -6.21 -15.35
C ALA A 146 -19.10 -7.21 -15.57
N GLY A 147 -19.48 -8.00 -14.55
CA GLY A 147 -20.45 -9.10 -14.69
C GLY A 147 -21.85 -8.88 -14.07
N GLN A 148 -22.14 -7.72 -13.47
CA GLN A 148 -23.42 -7.49 -12.77
C GLN A 148 -24.38 -6.51 -13.48
N SER A 149 -24.10 -6.10 -14.72
CA SER A 149 -24.99 -5.23 -15.50
C SER A 149 -25.65 -5.95 -16.67
N GLU A 150 -26.20 -7.16 -16.48
CA GLU A 150 -27.03 -7.78 -17.52
C GLU A 150 -27.98 -8.87 -17.00
N GLN A 151 -28.84 -8.55 -16.02
CA GLN A 151 -30.05 -9.37 -15.78
C GLN A 151 -31.11 -8.64 -14.93
N THR A 152 -31.77 -7.65 -15.54
CA THR A 152 -33.15 -7.28 -15.19
C THR A 152 -33.87 -6.78 -16.44
N LYS A 153 -34.31 -7.72 -17.27
CA LYS A 153 -35.45 -7.49 -18.17
C LYS A 153 -36.25 -8.77 -18.28
N SER A 154 -37.37 -8.81 -17.58
CA SER A 154 -38.56 -9.62 -17.87
C SER A 154 -39.73 -8.95 -17.18
#